data_AF-A0AAU8JXJ7-F1
#
_entry.id   AF-A0AAU8JXJ7-F1
#
_cell.length_a   1.000
_cell.length_b   1.000
_cell.length_c   1.000
_cell.angle_alpha   90.00
_cell.angle_beta   90.00
_cell.angle_gamma   90.00
#
_symmetry.space_group_name_H-M   'P 1'
#
loop_
_entity.id
_entity.type
_entity.pdbx_description
1 polymer ?
#
loop_
_entity_poly.entity_id
_entity_poly.type
_entity_poly.pdbx_seq_one_letter_code
_entity_poly.pdbx_strand_id
1 'polypeptide(L)'
;MKLSRPVSWFLTAFGAWSLMIWTTFVKNLWKDSGGQAFVGGDHSQPTAFFWVHLLLAVTSLVLGLAIGGIGLRGLRALKRDGKPVDAPSAS
;
A
#
# COMPACT_ATOMS: atom_id res chain seq x y z
N MET A 1 -11.27 1.95 19.66
CA MET A 1 -11.39 3.37 19.24
C MET A 1 -11.73 3.42 17.76
N LYS A 2 -12.72 4.21 17.33
CA LYS A 2 -13.04 4.38 15.90
C LYS A 2 -12.06 5.40 15.30
N LEU A 3 -11.45 5.07 14.16
CA LEU A 3 -10.64 6.02 13.41
C LEU A 3 -11.54 7.13 12.86
N SER A 4 -11.07 8.37 12.93
CA SER A 4 -11.81 9.50 12.33
C SER A 4 -11.88 9.34 10.81
N ARG A 5 -12.88 9.97 10.20
CA ARG A 5 -13.11 9.91 8.74
C ARG A 5 -11.91 10.45 7.93
N PRO A 6 -11.28 11.58 8.30
CA PRO A 6 -10.08 12.06 7.60
C PRO A 6 -8.90 11.09 7.70
N VAL A 7 -8.64 10.54 8.90
CA VAL A 7 -7.51 9.61 9.09
C VAL A 7 -7.74 8.32 8.33
N SER A 8 -8.97 7.78 8.32
CA SER A 8 -9.29 6.57 7.54
C SER A 8 -9.03 6.76 6.04
N TRP A 9 -9.37 7.94 5.49
CA TRP A 9 -9.04 8.29 4.12
C TRP A 9 -7.54 8.45 3.90
N PHE A 10 -6.84 9.14 4.80
CA PHE A 10 -5.40 9.30 4.73
C PHE A 10 -4.68 7.96 4.69
N LEU A 11 -5.00 7.03 5.60
CA LEU A 11 -4.38 5.69 5.64
C LEU A 11 -4.68 4.88 4.36
N THR A 12 -5.91 4.99 3.84
CA THR A 12 -6.29 4.33 2.58
C THR A 12 -5.49 4.89 1.40
N ALA A 13 -5.42 6.21 1.29
CA ALA A 13 -4.66 6.89 0.23
C ALA A 13 -3.16 6.61 0.35
N PHE A 14 -2.61 6.58 1.56
CA PHE A 14 -1.23 6.21 1.81
C PHE A 14 -0.92 4.78 1.36
N GLY A 15 -1.81 3.83 1.65
CA GLY A 15 -1.67 2.45 1.16
C GLY A 15 -1.67 2.37 -0.37
N ALA A 16 -2.58 3.09 -1.03
CA ALA A 16 -2.65 3.16 -2.49
C ALA A 16 -1.40 3.82 -3.11
N TRP A 17 -0.92 4.91 -2.51
CA TRP A 17 0.32 5.58 -2.91
C TRP A 17 1.53 4.65 -2.75
N SER A 18 1.62 3.95 -1.61
CA SER A 18 2.67 2.98 -1.33
C SER A 18 2.72 1.87 -2.39
N LEU A 19 1.56 1.32 -2.77
CA LEU A 19 1.46 0.36 -3.89
C LEU A 19 2.09 0.93 -5.17
N MET A 20 1.77 2.17 -5.54
CA MET A 20 2.29 2.80 -6.75
C MET A 20 3.81 2.97 -6.72
N ILE A 21 4.35 3.49 -5.62
CA ILE A 21 5.79 3.73 -5.47
C ILE A 21 6.58 2.43 -5.50
N TRP A 22 6.21 1.45 -4.67
CA TRP A 22 7.01 0.22 -4.55
C TRP A 22 6.89 -0.68 -5.78
N THR A 23 5.73 -0.74 -6.44
CA THR A 23 5.62 -1.49 -7.70
C THR A 23 6.44 -0.85 -8.81
N THR A 24 6.47 0.48 -8.89
CA THR A 24 7.31 1.21 -9.84
C THR A 24 8.79 1.01 -9.54
N PHE A 25 9.18 1.08 -8.27
CA PHE A 25 10.55 0.85 -7.83
C PHE A 25 11.02 -0.58 -8.17
N VAL A 26 10.23 -1.61 -7.85
CA VAL A 26 10.58 -3.02 -8.18
C VAL A 26 10.70 -3.22 -9.69
N LYS A 27 9.82 -2.60 -10.48
CA LYS A 27 9.95 -2.62 -11.96
C LYS A 27 11.27 -2.01 -12.43
N ASN A 28 11.68 -0.88 -11.85
CA ASN A 28 12.94 -0.22 -12.22
C ASN A 28 14.16 -0.96 -11.69
N LEU A 29 14.06 -1.59 -10.51
CA LEU A 29 15.08 -2.46 -9.95
C LEU A 29 15.31 -3.68 -10.85
N TRP A 30 14.23 -4.31 -11.30
CA TRP A 30 14.31 -5.45 -12.24
C TRP A 30 14.86 -5.03 -13.61
N LYS A 31 14.46 -3.87 -14.12
CA LYS A 31 15.02 -3.31 -15.37
C LYS A 31 16.47 -2.85 -15.26
N ASP A 32 17.05 -2.93 -14.07
CA ASP A 32 18.37 -2.39 -13.75
C ASP A 32 18.58 -0.96 -14.22
N SER A 33 17.57 -0.09 -14.01
CA SER A 33 17.63 1.29 -14.51
C SER A 33 18.79 2.11 -13.92
N GLY A 34 19.38 1.67 -12.80
CA GLY A 34 20.55 2.27 -12.19
C GLY A 34 21.88 1.57 -12.51
N GLY A 35 21.89 0.41 -13.18
CA GLY A 35 23.09 -0.37 -13.50
C GLY A 35 23.79 -1.00 -12.29
N GLN A 36 23.06 -1.24 -11.20
CA GLN A 36 23.61 -1.77 -9.93
C GLN A 36 22.94 -3.08 -9.51
N ALA A 37 21.80 -3.42 -10.10
CA ALA A 37 21.02 -4.57 -9.70
C ALA A 37 21.66 -5.89 -10.16
N PHE A 38 22.32 -5.90 -11.33
CA PHE A 38 22.92 -7.11 -11.87
C PHE A 38 24.34 -6.88 -12.39
N VAL A 39 25.18 -7.90 -12.27
CA VAL A 39 26.53 -7.90 -12.84
C VAL A 39 26.46 -8.26 -14.32
N GLY A 40 27.19 -7.53 -15.17
CA GLY A 40 27.31 -7.87 -16.59
C GLY A 40 26.11 -7.49 -17.46
N GLY A 41 25.10 -6.82 -16.89
CA GLY A 41 23.94 -6.30 -17.64
C GLY A 41 22.92 -7.36 -18.05
N ASP A 42 23.06 -8.60 -17.58
CA ASP A 42 22.06 -9.66 -17.72
C ASP A 42 21.38 -9.96 -16.37
N HIS A 43 20.27 -10.69 -16.37
CA HIS A 43 19.57 -11.06 -15.13
C HIS A 43 20.16 -12.29 -14.42
N SER A 44 21.37 -12.75 -14.80
CA SER A 44 21.93 -14.01 -14.30
C SER A 44 22.59 -13.88 -12.92
N GLN A 45 23.11 -12.70 -12.60
CA GLN A 45 23.91 -12.46 -11.40
C GLN A 45 23.41 -11.24 -10.61
N PRO A 46 22.36 -11.40 -9.78
CA PRO A 46 21.86 -10.32 -8.93
C PRO A 46 22.88 -9.95 -7.85
N THR A 47 23.04 -8.64 -7.62
CA THR A 47 23.98 -8.10 -6.63
C THR A 47 23.38 -8.07 -5.22
N ALA A 48 24.22 -7.79 -4.21
CA ALA A 48 23.73 -7.48 -2.86
C ALA A 48 22.80 -6.26 -2.85
N PHE A 49 23.06 -5.26 -3.71
CA PHE A 49 22.19 -4.09 -3.87
C PHE A 49 20.77 -4.51 -4.28
N PHE A 50 20.65 -5.43 -5.26
CA PHE A 50 19.35 -5.95 -5.67
C PHE A 50 18.60 -6.60 -4.51
N TRP A 51 19.24 -7.52 -3.78
CA TRP A 51 18.57 -8.27 -2.72
C TRP A 51 18.13 -7.39 -1.55
N VAL A 52 18.99 -6.46 -1.12
CA VAL A 52 18.65 -5.53 -0.04
C VAL A 52 17.46 -4.65 -0.44
N HIS A 53 17.50 -4.07 -1.64
CA HIS A 53 16.44 -3.18 -2.10
C HIS A 53 15.14 -3.92 -2.41
N LEU A 54 15.22 -5.14 -2.94
CA LEU A 54 14.03 -5.98 -3.15
C LEU A 54 13.37 -6.33 -1.82
N LEU A 55 14.15 -6.74 -0.81
CA LEU A 55 13.64 -7.04 0.53
C LEU A 55 12.98 -5.81 1.16
N LEU A 56 13.65 -4.65 1.10
CA LEU A 56 13.11 -3.38 1.61
C LEU A 56 11.82 -3.00 0.88
N ALA A 57 11.78 -3.13 -0.45
CA ALA A 57 10.60 -2.80 -1.25
C ALA A 57 9.42 -3.73 -0.95
N VAL A 58 9.63 -5.05 -0.88
CA VAL A 58 8.57 -6.02 -0.56
C VAL A 58 8.06 -5.80 0.86
N THR A 59 8.95 -5.62 1.84
CA THR A 59 8.56 -5.35 3.23
C THR A 59 7.73 -4.07 3.32
N SER A 60 8.17 -3.01 2.65
CA SER A 60 7.48 -1.72 2.66
C SER A 60 6.14 -1.77 1.93
N LEU A 61 6.04 -2.57 0.86
CA LEU A 61 4.79 -2.83 0.15
C LEU A 61 3.77 -3.54 1.05
N VAL A 62 4.19 -4.57 1.80
CA VAL A 62 3.34 -5.28 2.76
C VAL A 62 2.86 -4.33 3.86
N LEU A 63 3.75 -3.50 4.41
CA LEU A 63 3.38 -2.49 5.40
C LEU A 63 2.38 -1.47 4.82
N GLY A 64 2.58 -1.01 3.58
CA GLY A 64 1.66 -0.14 2.87
C GLY A 64 0.26 -0.76 2.71
N LEU A 65 0.19 -2.04 2.33
CA LEU A 65 -1.06 -2.79 2.22
C LEU A 65 -1.76 -2.95 3.58
N ALA A 66 -1.00 -3.25 4.65
CA ALA A 66 -1.55 -3.36 5.99
C ALA A 66 -2.17 -2.02 6.45
N ILE A 67 -1.44 -0.91 6.26
CA ILE A 67 -1.91 0.44 6.58
C ILE A 67 -3.17 0.80 5.77
N GLY A 68 -3.14 0.56 4.45
CA GLY A 68 -4.30 0.77 3.58
C GLY A 68 -5.51 -0.07 4.00
N GLY A 69 -5.29 -1.31 4.41
CA GLY A 69 -6.32 -2.20 4.93
C GLY A 69 -6.97 -1.68 6.22
N ILE A 70 -6.18 -1.10 7.13
CA ILE A 70 -6.68 -0.44 8.34
C ILE A 70 -7.54 0.78 7.96
N GLY A 71 -7.08 1.62 7.04
CA GLY A 71 -7.85 2.76 6.54
C GLY A 71 -9.18 2.35 5.94
N LEU A 72 -9.17 1.33 5.07
CA LEU A 72 -10.36 0.82 4.41
C LEU A 72 -11.36 0.20 5.39
N ARG A 73 -10.86 -0.49 6.43
CA ARG A 73 -11.70 -0.98 7.54
C ARG A 73 -12.34 0.19 8.31
N GLY A 74 -11.60 1.27 8.55
CA GLY A 74 -12.12 2.51 9.15
C GLY A 74 -13.25 3.13 8.32
N LEU A 75 -13.06 3.28 7.01
CA LEU A 75 -14.08 3.80 6.09
C LEU A 75 -15.35 2.93 6.06
N ARG A 76 -15.20 1.60 6.03
CA ARG A 76 -16.33 0.66 6.07
C ARG A 76 -17.12 0.73 7.38
N ALA A 77 -16.44 0.93 8.52
CA ALA A 77 -17.09 1.09 9.81
C ALA A 77 -17.92 2.37 9.87
N LEU A 78 -17.38 3.50 9.39
CA LEU A 78 -18.10 4.78 9.34
C LEU A 78 -19.33 4.75 8.43
N LYS A 79 -19.26 4.02 7.30
CA LYS A 79 -20.41 3.83 6.40
C LYS A 79 -21.56 3.05 7.07
N ARG A 80 -21.26 2.14 8.00
CA ARG A 80 -22.27 1.39 8.76
C ARG A 80 -22.99 2.26 9.79
N ASP A 81 -22.27 3.17 10.45
CA ASP A 81 -22.83 4.07 11.45
C ASP A 81 -23.70 5.19 10.83
N GLY A 82 -23.43 5.58 9.59
CA GLY A 82 -24.15 6.65 8.90
C GLY A 82 -25.44 6.22 8.19
N LYS A 83 -25.90 4.97 8.36
CA LYS A 83 -27.19 4.52 7.80
C LYS A 83 -28.30 4.92 8.78
N PRO A 84 -29.20 5.87 8.44
CA PRO A 84 -30.35 6.16 9.29
C PRO A 84 -31.16 4.87 9.45
N VAL A 85 -31.46 4.48 10.69
CA VAL A 85 -32.52 3.50 10.95
C VAL A 85 -33.80 4.16 10.49
N ASP A 86 -34.45 3.55 9.50
CA ASP A 86 -35.70 4.04 8.91
C ASP A 86 -36.68 4.42 10.02
N ALA A 87 -37.22 5.64 9.90
CA ALA A 87 -38.25 6.18 10.74
C ALA A 87 -39.46 5.24 10.78
N PRO A 88 -40.05 4.95 11.96
CA PRO A 88 -41.34 4.29 12.01
C PRO A 88 -42.34 5.17 11.24
N SER A 89 -42.94 4.57 10.20
CA SER A 89 -44.05 5.17 9.44
C SER A 89 -45.13 5.62 10.41
N ALA A 90 -45.51 6.88 10.31
CA ALA A 90 -46.65 7.46 10.98
C ALA A 90 -47.90 6.59 10.79
N SER A 91 -48.60 6.32 11.89
CA SER A 91 -49.97 5.83 11.93
C SER A 91 -50.76 6.69 12.91
#